data_AF-A0A6G4XWP5-F1
#
_entry.id   AF-A0A6G4XWP5-F1
#
_cell.length_a   1.000
_cell.length_b   1.000
_cell.length_c   1.000
_cell.angle_alpha   90.00
_cell.angle_beta   90.00
_cell.angle_gamma   90.00
#
_symmetry.space_group_name_H-M   'P 1'
#
loop_
_entity.id
_entity.type
_entity.pdbx_description
1 polymer ?
#
loop_
_entity_poly.entity_id
_entity_poly.type
_entity_poly.pdbx_seq_one_letter_code
_entity_poly.pdbx_strand_id
1 'polypeptide(L)'
;MIATTKSLRITPPPSPSGARVALKSPTGQGLLDGAWWPRSRDLTAELPDLVEVLDPLWGRVTRVAVNPMLWPVVPRKVPLGHRVLKVGWFAAELDPHKLLLLGYGTGRWDLLVIPPETDAATAARLMSAACVVDGPALTATDLVAAALAGHDVAVQDRPQSAQESWEYEGGATSVHAVSLAAGR
;
A
#
# COMPACT_ATOMS: atom_id res chain seq x y z
N MET A 1 -15.70 35.51 -45.90
CA MET A 1 -15.76 34.20 -45.23
C MET A 1 -14.73 34.21 -44.11
N ILE A 2 -15.17 34.07 -42.86
CA ILE A 2 -14.31 34.18 -41.67
C ILE A 2 -13.91 32.77 -41.25
N ALA A 3 -12.62 32.43 -41.36
CA ALA A 3 -12.10 31.13 -40.92
C ALA A 3 -11.87 31.17 -39.41
N THR A 4 -12.78 30.56 -38.64
CA THR A 4 -12.65 30.38 -37.19
C THR A 4 -11.54 29.37 -36.90
N THR A 5 -10.39 29.85 -36.43
CA THR A 5 -9.32 29.00 -35.89
C THR A 5 -9.78 28.41 -34.55
N LYS A 6 -9.96 27.10 -34.54
CA LYS A 6 -10.27 26.28 -33.36
C LYS A 6 -9.01 26.23 -32.49
N SER A 7 -9.00 26.97 -31.37
CA SER A 7 -7.95 26.83 -30.36
C SER A 7 -7.93 25.40 -29.82
N LEU A 8 -6.88 24.66 -30.15
CA LEU A 8 -6.61 23.35 -29.57
C LEU A 8 -6.16 23.59 -28.13
N ARG A 9 -7.00 23.15 -27.17
CA ARG A 9 -6.55 22.97 -25.79
C ARG A 9 -5.49 21.86 -25.83
N ILE A 10 -4.23 22.26 -25.70
CA ILE A 10 -3.14 21.32 -25.46
C ILE A 10 -3.34 20.82 -24.03
N THR A 11 -4.05 19.70 -23.88
CA THR A 11 -4.00 18.94 -22.64
C THR A 11 -2.60 18.33 -22.58
N PRO A 12 -1.77 18.66 -21.58
CA PRO A 12 -0.48 17.98 -21.43
C PRO A 12 -0.74 16.47 -21.29
N PRO A 13 0.16 15.61 -21.83
CA PRO A 13 0.03 14.17 -21.63
C PRO A 13 0.01 13.87 -20.12
N PRO A 14 -0.81 12.91 -19.65
CA PRO A 14 -0.74 12.49 -18.25
C PRO A 14 0.68 12.00 -17.97
N SER A 15 1.34 12.63 -17.01
CA SER A 15 2.68 12.23 -16.61
C SER A 15 2.64 10.78 -16.12
N PRO A 16 3.64 9.92 -16.44
CA PRO A 16 3.74 8.56 -15.90
C PRO A 16 3.96 8.53 -14.37
N SER A 17 3.98 9.68 -13.70
CA SER A 17 4.24 9.88 -12.27
C SER A 17 2.97 10.08 -11.44
N GLY A 18 1.82 9.52 -11.83
CA GLY A 18 0.58 9.62 -11.02
C GLY A 18 0.76 9.14 -9.58
N ALA A 19 -0.06 9.66 -8.66
CA ALA A 19 0.00 9.26 -7.25
C ALA A 19 -0.28 7.76 -7.08
N ARG A 20 0.48 7.10 -6.19
CA ARG A 20 0.25 5.69 -5.84
C ARG A 20 -0.89 5.62 -4.83
N VAL A 21 -2.10 5.36 -5.32
CA VAL A 21 -3.33 5.34 -4.52
C VAL A 21 -4.10 4.05 -4.78
N ALA A 22 -4.64 3.46 -3.73
CA ALA A 22 -5.64 2.40 -3.78
C ALA A 22 -6.87 2.85 -3.01
N LEU A 23 -8.07 2.72 -3.59
CA LEU A 23 -9.32 3.17 -2.97
C LEU A 23 -10.25 1.99 -2.71
N LYS A 24 -10.94 2.03 -1.57
CA LYS A 24 -12.01 1.11 -1.23
C LYS A 24 -13.26 1.45 -2.05
N SER A 25 -14.08 0.44 -2.33
CA SER A 25 -15.42 0.68 -2.91
C SER A 25 -16.24 1.62 -2.00
N PRO A 26 -16.99 2.60 -2.54
CA PRO A 26 -17.83 3.52 -1.77
C PRO A 26 -18.90 2.83 -0.89
N THR A 27 -19.21 1.57 -1.16
CA THR A 27 -20.17 0.75 -0.41
C THR A 27 -19.56 0.03 0.79
N GLY A 28 -18.23 0.11 0.97
CA GLY A 28 -17.54 -0.61 2.02
C GLY A 28 -17.66 0.04 3.40
N GLN A 29 -17.49 -0.77 4.43
CA GLN A 29 -17.48 -0.34 5.82
C GLN A 29 -16.03 -0.25 6.34
N GLY A 30 -15.82 0.47 7.44
CA GLY A 30 -14.52 0.61 8.11
C GLY A 30 -14.03 2.05 8.25
N LEU A 31 -12.88 2.22 8.88
CA LEU A 31 -12.33 3.53 9.27
C LEU A 31 -11.50 4.22 8.18
N LEU A 32 -11.20 3.51 7.09
CA LEU A 32 -10.36 3.98 5.99
C LEU A 32 -11.08 3.77 4.66
N ASP A 33 -10.94 4.75 3.78
CA ASP A 33 -11.47 4.78 2.42
C ASP A 33 -10.43 4.32 1.38
N GLY A 34 -9.20 4.06 1.81
CA GLY A 34 -8.13 3.59 0.96
C GLY A 34 -6.74 3.83 1.55
N ALA A 35 -5.73 3.76 0.68
CA ALA A 35 -4.34 3.99 1.01
C ALA A 35 -3.64 4.83 -0.05
N TRP A 36 -2.63 5.55 0.40
CA TRP A 36 -1.73 6.36 -0.40
C TRP A 36 -0.30 6.07 0.01
N TRP A 37 0.54 5.81 -0.99
CA TRP A 37 1.98 5.59 -0.80
C TRP A 37 2.77 6.74 -1.45
N PRO A 38 3.00 7.85 -0.74
CA PRO A 38 3.79 8.97 -1.23
C PRO A 38 5.20 8.52 -1.64
N ARG A 39 5.85 9.26 -2.53
CA ARG A 39 7.25 9.01 -2.91
C ARG A 39 8.23 9.66 -1.94
N SER A 40 7.80 10.67 -1.21
CA SER A 40 8.60 11.45 -0.27
C SER A 40 7.77 12.00 0.90
N ARG A 41 8.43 12.62 1.88
CA ARG A 41 7.77 13.33 2.99
C ARG A 41 7.49 14.81 2.67
N ASP A 42 7.58 15.23 1.41
CA ASP A 42 7.29 16.61 1.00
C ASP A 42 5.84 16.76 0.52
N LEU A 43 4.97 17.23 1.40
CA LEU A 43 3.56 17.48 1.07
C LEU A 43 3.36 18.48 -0.07
N THR A 44 4.30 19.40 -0.31
CA THR A 44 4.19 20.38 -1.39
C THR A 44 4.37 19.73 -2.75
N ALA A 45 5.26 18.74 -2.85
CA ALA A 45 5.51 17.98 -4.07
C ALA A 45 4.46 16.87 -4.28
N GLU A 46 3.97 16.26 -3.20
CA GLU A 46 3.17 15.03 -3.26
C GLU A 46 1.66 15.28 -3.37
N LEU A 47 1.14 16.34 -2.73
CA LEU A 47 -0.31 16.62 -2.73
C LEU A 47 -0.89 17.00 -4.11
N PRO A 48 -0.18 17.69 -5.02
CA PRO A 48 -0.69 17.96 -6.36
C PRO A 48 -1.09 16.70 -7.13
N ASP A 49 -0.18 15.73 -7.21
CA ASP A 49 -0.41 14.46 -7.92
C ASP A 49 -1.52 13.66 -7.25
N LEU A 50 -1.59 13.66 -5.92
CA LEU A 50 -2.66 13.00 -5.18
C LEU A 50 -4.02 13.61 -5.53
N VAL A 51 -4.14 14.93 -5.46
CA VAL A 51 -5.41 15.62 -5.72
C VAL A 51 -5.86 15.45 -7.17
N GLU A 52 -4.94 15.45 -8.12
CA GLU A 52 -5.25 15.21 -9.54
C GLU A 52 -5.92 13.85 -9.76
N VAL A 53 -5.46 12.81 -9.05
CA VAL A 53 -6.06 11.47 -9.12
C VAL A 53 -7.40 11.38 -8.40
N LEU A 54 -7.58 12.07 -7.27
CA LEU A 54 -8.79 11.96 -6.45
C LEU A 54 -9.96 12.81 -6.96
N ASP A 55 -9.68 13.98 -7.54
CA ASP A 55 -10.71 14.95 -7.99
C ASP A 55 -11.78 14.32 -8.92
N PRO A 56 -11.42 13.51 -9.93
CA PRO A 56 -12.41 12.86 -10.79
C PRO A 56 -13.23 11.75 -10.11
N LEU A 57 -12.69 11.14 -9.06
CA LEU A 57 -13.27 9.96 -8.40
C LEU A 57 -14.26 10.34 -7.29
N TRP A 58 -13.96 11.43 -6.60
CA TRP A 58 -14.72 11.87 -5.42
C TRP A 58 -15.33 13.25 -5.56
N GLY A 59 -14.89 14.02 -6.56
CA GLY A 59 -15.12 15.45 -6.63
C GLY A 59 -14.02 16.25 -5.95
N ARG A 60 -14.23 17.57 -5.93
CA ARG A 60 -13.17 18.54 -5.67
C ARG A 60 -12.65 18.49 -4.22
N VAL A 61 -11.39 18.09 -4.06
CA VAL A 61 -10.67 18.18 -2.78
C VAL A 61 -10.32 19.63 -2.47
N THR A 62 -10.66 20.09 -1.26
CA THR A 62 -10.44 21.48 -0.83
C THR A 62 -9.57 21.63 0.40
N ARG A 63 -9.50 20.60 1.24
CA ARG A 63 -8.67 20.60 2.43
C ARG A 63 -8.08 19.22 2.68
N VAL A 64 -6.84 19.21 3.14
CA VAL A 64 -6.15 18.04 3.69
C VAL A 64 -5.80 18.31 5.14
N ALA A 65 -5.84 17.29 5.97
CA ALA A 65 -5.26 17.31 7.31
C ALA A 65 -4.37 16.08 7.54
N VAL A 66 -3.25 16.32 8.22
CA VAL A 66 -2.26 15.30 8.58
C VAL A 66 -1.88 15.38 10.05
N ASN A 67 -1.28 14.33 10.60
CA ASN A 67 -0.60 14.41 11.87
C ASN A 67 0.87 14.82 11.61
N PRO A 68 1.39 15.87 12.24
CA PRO A 68 2.75 16.37 11.95
C PRO A 68 3.87 15.39 12.34
N MET A 69 3.59 14.33 13.10
CA MET A 69 4.59 13.35 13.56
C MET A 69 5.41 12.74 12.42
N LEU A 70 4.77 12.48 11.27
CA LEU A 70 5.41 11.85 10.12
C LEU A 70 5.82 12.83 9.01
N TRP A 71 5.54 14.13 9.18
CA TRP A 71 5.78 15.13 8.14
C TRP A 71 6.73 16.21 8.66
N PRO A 72 8.00 16.24 8.19
CA PRO A 72 9.00 17.20 8.67
C PRO A 72 8.56 18.66 8.50
N VAL A 73 7.82 18.94 7.43
CA VAL A 73 7.23 20.25 7.15
C VAL A 73 5.78 20.07 6.74
N VAL A 74 4.88 20.77 7.43
CA VAL A 74 3.47 20.84 7.05
C VAL A 74 3.15 22.24 6.52
N PRO A 75 3.11 22.45 5.19
CA PRO A 75 2.73 23.74 4.63
C PRO A 75 1.29 24.06 5.00
N ARG A 76 0.92 25.34 5.14
CA ARG A 76 -0.49 25.73 5.36
C ARG A 76 -1.32 25.72 4.08
N LYS A 77 -0.65 25.86 2.93
CA LYS A 77 -1.23 26.01 1.60
C LYS A 77 -0.33 25.36 0.57
N VAL A 78 -0.90 24.58 -0.35
CA VAL A 78 -0.19 23.99 -1.48
C VAL A 78 -0.86 24.45 -2.79
N PRO A 79 -0.10 24.99 -3.75
CA PRO A 79 -0.64 25.38 -5.05
C PRO A 79 -1.00 24.13 -5.88
N LEU A 80 -2.17 24.15 -6.51
CA LEU A 80 -2.71 23.11 -7.39
C LEU A 80 -3.03 23.70 -8.77
N GLY A 81 -2.01 24.20 -9.46
CA GLY A 81 -2.16 24.91 -10.73
C GLY A 81 -3.03 26.16 -10.60
N HIS A 82 -4.34 26.03 -10.83
CA HIS A 82 -5.32 27.12 -10.83
C HIS A 82 -5.97 27.38 -9.46
N ARG A 83 -5.67 26.60 -8.42
CA ARG A 83 -6.26 26.75 -7.09
C ARG A 83 -5.25 26.49 -5.98
N VAL A 84 -5.69 26.67 -4.73
CA VAL A 84 -4.87 26.40 -3.54
C VAL A 84 -5.57 25.36 -2.67
N LEU A 85 -4.84 24.31 -2.31
CA LEU A 85 -5.24 23.34 -1.30
C LEU A 85 -4.90 23.87 0.09
N LYS A 86 -5.88 23.88 1.01
CA LYS A 86 -5.61 24.19 2.42
C LYS A 86 -5.11 22.94 3.11
N VAL A 87 -4.02 23.07 3.85
CA VAL A 87 -3.44 21.97 4.63
C VAL A 87 -3.50 22.34 6.10
N GLY A 88 -4.14 21.49 6.89
CA GLY A 88 -4.19 21.58 8.35
C GLY A 88 -3.42 20.44 8.99
N TRP A 89 -3.26 20.51 10.31
CA TRP A 89 -2.68 19.43 11.08
C TRP A 89 -3.33 19.32 12.45
N PHE A 90 -3.36 18.09 12.97
CA PHE A 90 -3.89 17.76 14.29
C PHE A 90 -3.00 16.69 14.91
N ALA A 91 -2.25 17.03 15.96
CA ALA A 91 -1.24 16.15 16.52
C ALA A 91 -1.83 15.11 17.51
N ALA A 92 -2.88 15.48 18.25
CA ALA A 92 -3.46 14.62 19.28
C ALA A 92 -4.62 13.77 18.74
N GLU A 93 -5.41 14.31 17.81
CA GLU A 93 -6.67 13.71 17.37
C GLU A 93 -6.55 12.89 16.09
N LEU A 94 -5.57 13.17 15.24
CA LEU A 94 -5.37 12.45 13.98
C LEU A 94 -4.31 11.37 14.15
N ASP A 95 -4.62 10.17 13.68
CA ASP A 95 -3.66 9.07 13.61
C ASP A 95 -2.42 9.47 12.78
N PRO A 96 -1.18 9.18 13.23
CA PRO A 96 0.06 9.46 12.51
C PRO A 96 0.07 9.03 11.05
N HIS A 97 -0.47 7.84 10.77
CA HIS A 97 -0.51 7.22 9.46
C HIS A 97 -1.81 7.53 8.70
N LYS A 98 -2.57 8.57 9.09
CA LYS A 98 -3.81 8.94 8.40
C LYS A 98 -3.73 10.30 7.73
N LEU A 99 -4.22 10.35 6.51
CA LEU A 99 -4.46 11.56 5.74
C LEU A 99 -5.97 11.75 5.59
N LEU A 100 -6.48 12.86 6.13
CA LEU A 100 -7.88 13.21 6.05
C LEU A 100 -8.09 14.22 4.93
N LEU A 101 -9.01 13.92 4.02
CA LEU A 101 -9.40 14.76 2.88
C LEU A 101 -10.83 15.27 3.08
N LEU A 102 -11.07 16.52 2.71
CA LEU A 102 -12.39 17.14 2.73
C LEU A 102 -12.72 17.77 1.37
N GLY A 103 -13.91 17.47 0.87
CA GLY A 103 -14.50 18.01 -0.34
C GLY A 103 -15.79 18.79 -0.03
N TYR A 104 -16.12 19.78 -0.86
CA TYR A 104 -17.42 20.46 -0.73
C TYR A 104 -18.53 19.55 -1.23
N GLY A 105 -19.50 19.23 -0.36
CA GLY A 105 -20.70 18.45 -0.72
C GLY A 105 -20.49 16.94 -0.84
N THR A 106 -19.25 16.45 -0.78
CA THR A 106 -18.89 15.02 -0.91
C THR A 106 -18.34 14.38 0.36
N GLY A 107 -18.25 15.15 1.47
CA GLY A 107 -17.95 14.62 2.80
C GLY A 107 -16.46 14.53 3.09
N ARG A 108 -16.03 13.39 3.65
CA ARG A 108 -14.67 13.12 4.14
C ARG A 108 -14.14 11.81 3.58
N TRP A 109 -12.87 11.78 3.20
CA TRP A 109 -12.09 10.55 2.95
C TRP A 109 -10.93 10.43 3.94
N ASP A 110 -10.74 9.26 4.52
CA ASP A 110 -9.62 8.89 5.37
C ASP A 110 -8.72 7.89 4.64
N LEU A 111 -7.52 8.32 4.25
CA LEU A 111 -6.54 7.46 3.60
C LEU A 111 -5.45 7.05 4.59
N LEU A 112 -5.05 5.79 4.52
CA LEU A 112 -3.80 5.33 5.09
C LEU A 112 -2.62 5.98 4.35
N VAL A 113 -1.67 6.53 5.08
CA VAL A 113 -0.37 6.99 4.60
C VAL A 113 0.66 5.91 4.89
N ILE A 114 1.14 5.27 3.83
CA ILE A 114 2.24 4.32 3.90
C ILE A 114 3.55 5.11 3.85
N PRO A 115 4.47 4.96 4.82
CA PRO A 115 5.78 5.62 4.76
C PRO A 115 6.48 5.38 3.40
N PRO A 116 7.09 6.42 2.79
CA PRO A 116 7.81 6.27 1.53
C PRO A 116 9.00 5.30 1.65
N GLU A 117 9.52 5.09 2.86
CA GLU A 117 10.61 4.16 3.16
C GLU A 117 10.15 2.69 3.27
N THR A 118 8.83 2.43 3.26
CA THR A 118 8.29 1.05 3.26
C THR A 118 8.65 0.34 1.96
N ASP A 119 9.10 -0.91 2.06
CA ASP A 119 9.42 -1.72 0.88
C ASP A 119 8.17 -2.00 0.03
N ALA A 120 8.38 -2.28 -1.26
CA ALA A 120 7.28 -2.43 -2.21
C ALA A 120 6.32 -3.58 -1.88
N ALA A 121 6.81 -4.68 -1.31
CA ALA A 121 5.97 -5.83 -0.98
C ALA A 121 5.06 -5.53 0.21
N THR A 122 5.61 -4.89 1.25
CA THR A 122 4.84 -4.43 2.41
C THR A 122 3.86 -3.33 2.03
N ALA A 123 4.28 -2.36 1.21
CA ALA A 123 3.41 -1.30 0.71
C ALA A 123 2.23 -1.87 -0.09
N ALA A 124 2.46 -2.84 -0.97
CA ALA A 124 1.40 -3.50 -1.73
C ALA A 124 0.39 -4.23 -0.81
N ARG A 125 0.86 -4.93 0.23
CA ARG A 125 0.00 -5.57 1.22
C ARG A 125 -0.83 -4.55 2.00
N LEU A 126 -0.21 -3.45 2.45
CA LEU A 126 -0.89 -2.36 3.16
C LEU A 126 -1.97 -1.70 2.29
N MET A 127 -1.66 -1.45 1.01
CA MET A 127 -2.63 -0.91 0.05
C MET A 127 -3.83 -1.84 -0.13
N SER A 128 -3.59 -3.14 -0.27
CA SER A 128 -4.67 -4.12 -0.37
C SER A 128 -5.52 -4.19 0.92
N ALA A 129 -4.87 -4.20 2.08
CA ALA A 129 -5.54 -4.28 3.38
C ALA A 129 -6.45 -3.07 3.65
N ALA A 130 -6.02 -1.86 3.28
CA ALA A 130 -6.82 -0.64 3.44
C ALA A 130 -8.08 -0.62 2.56
N CYS A 131 -8.11 -1.42 1.49
CA CYS A 131 -9.23 -1.51 0.55
C CYS A 131 -10.22 -2.64 0.86
N VAL A 132 -10.02 -3.42 1.92
CA VAL A 132 -10.94 -4.53 2.28
C VAL A 132 -12.29 -3.97 2.73
N VAL A 133 -13.35 -4.34 2.02
CA VAL A 133 -14.72 -3.81 2.15
C VAL A 133 -15.37 -4.19 3.48
N ASP A 134 -15.08 -5.39 3.98
CA ASP A 134 -15.66 -5.96 5.22
C ASP A 134 -14.56 -6.31 6.26
N GLY A 135 -13.46 -5.56 6.23
CA GLY A 135 -12.34 -5.77 7.14
C GLY A 135 -12.65 -5.27 8.56
N PRO A 136 -11.90 -5.74 9.58
CA PRO A 136 -11.98 -5.17 10.92
C PRO A 136 -11.71 -3.66 10.88
N ALA A 137 -12.39 -2.91 11.74
CA ALA A 137 -12.23 -1.47 11.89
C ALA A 137 -10.89 -1.14 12.59
N LEU A 138 -9.78 -1.33 11.88
CA LEU A 138 -8.44 -1.03 12.36
C LEU A 138 -8.09 0.43 12.12
N THR A 139 -7.32 1.02 13.05
CA THR A 139 -6.71 2.33 12.83
C THR A 139 -5.59 2.24 11.80
N ALA A 140 -5.15 3.37 11.25
CA ALA A 140 -4.07 3.37 10.29
C ALA A 140 -2.75 2.93 10.93
N THR A 141 -2.49 3.35 12.17
CA THR A 141 -1.32 2.91 12.94
C THR A 141 -1.36 1.41 13.21
N ASP A 142 -2.49 0.85 13.64
CA ASP A 142 -2.61 -0.59 13.89
C ASP A 142 -2.37 -1.41 12.62
N LEU A 143 -2.87 -0.94 11.49
CA LEU A 143 -2.71 -1.61 10.20
C LEU A 143 -1.24 -1.61 9.75
N VAL A 144 -0.51 -0.51 9.96
CA VAL A 144 0.94 -0.44 9.72
C VAL A 144 1.70 -1.34 10.68
N ALA A 145 1.40 -1.30 11.98
CA ALA A 145 2.05 -2.12 12.99
C ALA A 145 1.88 -3.62 12.72
N ALA A 146 0.68 -4.06 12.34
CA ALA A 146 0.40 -5.45 11.99
C ALA A 146 1.20 -5.91 10.76
N ALA A 147 1.34 -5.07 9.74
CA ALA A 147 2.12 -5.41 8.54
C ALA A 147 3.62 -5.54 8.83
N LEU A 148 4.15 -4.70 9.72
CA LEU A 148 5.55 -4.78 10.16
C LEU A 148 5.80 -6.03 11.01
N ALA A 149 4.87 -6.39 11.89
CA ALA A 149 4.96 -7.61 12.69
C ALA A 149 4.87 -8.89 11.84
N GLY A 150 4.03 -8.91 10.80
CA GLY A 150 3.91 -10.04 9.88
C GLY A 150 5.11 -10.25 8.96
N HIS A 151 5.92 -9.21 8.73
CA HIS A 151 7.12 -9.29 7.90
C HIS A 151 8.26 -10.05 8.58
N ASP A 152 8.36 -9.97 9.92
CA ASP A 152 9.41 -10.66 10.70
C ASP A 152 9.24 -12.19 10.66
N VAL A 153 7.99 -12.67 10.68
CA VAL A 153 7.67 -14.11 10.62
C VAL A 153 8.00 -14.72 9.24
N ALA A 154 7.82 -13.95 8.15
CA ALA A 154 8.05 -14.45 6.79
C ALA A 154 9.55 -14.59 6.42
N VAL A 155 10.46 -13.91 7.14
CA VAL A 155 11.92 -14.01 6.90
C VAL A 155 12.54 -15.29 7.52
N GLN A 156 11.75 -16.08 8.27
CA GLN A 156 12.19 -17.35 8.85
C GLN A 156 11.77 -18.61 8.06
N ASP A 157 10.97 -18.50 6.99
CA ASP A 157 10.63 -19.64 6.14
C ASP A 157 11.69 -19.82 5.03
N ARG A 158 12.87 -20.31 5.43
CA ARG A 158 13.78 -20.97 4.49
C ARG A 158 13.25 -22.40 4.32
N PRO A 159 12.84 -22.85 3.13
CA PRO A 159 12.51 -24.25 2.94
C PRO A 159 13.79 -25.05 3.14
N GLN A 160 13.85 -25.86 4.20
CA GLN A 160 14.70 -27.05 4.20
C GLN A 160 14.10 -27.96 3.12
N SER A 161 14.58 -27.80 1.89
CA SER A 161 14.34 -28.78 0.86
C SER A 161 14.80 -30.13 1.40
N ALA A 162 13.84 -31.03 1.53
CA ALA A 162 14.11 -32.45 1.57
C ALA A 162 15.11 -32.77 0.46
N GLN A 163 16.29 -33.27 0.82
CA GLN A 163 17.02 -34.16 -0.04
C GLN A 163 17.03 -35.51 0.67
N GLU A 164 16.15 -36.36 0.16
CA GLU A 164 16.02 -37.76 0.49
C GLU A 164 17.38 -38.48 0.37
N SER A 165 17.64 -39.29 1.39
CA SER A 165 18.00 -40.71 1.30
C SER A 165 18.79 -41.15 0.06
N TRP A 166 20.07 -41.42 0.28
CA TRP A 166 20.82 -42.42 -0.47
C TRP A 166 21.67 -43.23 0.53
N GLU A 167 21.10 -44.30 1.07
CA GLU A 167 21.88 -45.37 1.71
C GLU A 167 22.56 -46.18 0.61
N TYR A 168 23.86 -45.95 0.45
CA TYR A 168 24.73 -46.75 -0.40
C TYR A 168 25.36 -47.84 0.45
N GLU A 169 24.62 -48.91 0.75
CA GLU A 169 25.19 -50.09 1.41
C GLU A 169 25.62 -51.12 0.35
N GLY A 170 26.89 -51.03 -0.05
CA GLY A 170 27.56 -52.05 -0.83
C GLY A 170 28.71 -52.65 -0.04
N GLY A 171 28.68 -53.97 0.20
CA GLY A 171 29.88 -54.70 0.66
C GLY A 171 29.61 -56.04 1.34
N ALA A 172 29.83 -57.13 0.60
CA ALA A 172 29.64 -58.52 0.99
C ALA A 172 30.59 -59.04 2.09
N THR A 173 30.19 -60.11 2.80
CA THR A 173 31.04 -61.32 2.92
C THR A 173 30.24 -62.58 3.30
N SER A 174 30.69 -63.69 2.71
CA SER A 174 30.18 -65.06 2.75
C SER A 174 30.29 -65.73 4.12
N VAL A 175 29.36 -66.64 4.46
CA VAL A 175 29.73 -67.98 4.97
C VAL A 175 28.62 -69.01 4.72
N HIS A 176 29.06 -70.14 4.16
CA HIS A 176 28.38 -71.41 3.94
C HIS A 176 27.69 -72.01 5.19
N ALA A 177 26.57 -72.72 4.97
CA ALA A 177 26.33 -74.07 5.53
C ALA A 177 25.12 -74.78 4.87
N VAL A 178 25.42 -75.77 4.01
CA VAL A 178 24.85 -77.15 3.86
C VAL A 178 23.56 -77.43 4.66
N SER A 179 22.38 -77.70 4.06
CA SER A 179 21.87 -78.88 3.29
C SER A 179 21.01 -79.86 4.12
N LEU A 180 20.00 -80.45 3.44
CA LEU A 180 19.14 -81.63 3.75
C LEU A 180 17.83 -81.32 4.53
N ALA A 181 16.64 -81.87 4.24
CA ALA A 181 16.10 -82.81 3.23
C ALA A 181 14.54 -82.74 3.33
N ALA A 182 13.78 -82.68 2.23
CA ALA A 182 12.93 -83.73 1.63
C ALA A 182 11.92 -84.48 2.54
N GLY A 183 10.64 -84.53 2.10
CA GLY A 183 9.86 -85.78 2.19
C GLY A 183 8.34 -85.72 2.49
N ARG A 184 7.55 -85.72 1.41
CA ARG A 184 6.20 -86.32 1.16
C ARG A 184 4.96 -85.86 1.94
#